data_AF-A0A7K2KPY0-F1
#
_entry.id   AF-A0A7K2KPY0-F1
#
_cell.length_a   1.000
_cell.length_b   1.000
_cell.length_c   1.000
_cell.angle_alpha   90.00
_cell.angle_beta   90.00
_cell.angle_gamma   90.00
#
_symmetry.space_group_name_H-M   'P 1'
#
loop_
_entity.id
_entity.type
_entity.pdbx_description
1 polymer ?
#
loop_
_entity_poly.entity_id
_entity_poly.type
_entity_poly.pdbx_seq_one_letter_code
_entity_poly.pdbx_strand_id
1 'polypeptide(L)'
;GAALGRNLQLLRPEPAALDPWFLAGFLRGTANNRQASSFASTATRLDVRRLQLPRLPPADQRRHGAHFRSLAEFEEALRLAARLGEQLVQGLYDGLADGSVEPA
;
A
#
# COMPACT_ATOMS: atom_id res chain seq x y z
N GLY A 1 -12.91 -14.22 -12.68
CA GLY A 1 -12.07 -13.16 -12.08
C GLY A 1 -12.02 -11.99 -13.03
N ALA A 2 -11.96 -10.75 -12.53
CA ALA A 2 -11.89 -9.55 -13.37
C ALA A 2 -10.60 -9.55 -14.22
N ALA A 3 -10.70 -9.08 -15.46
CA ALA A 3 -9.55 -8.95 -16.35
C ALA A 3 -8.59 -7.88 -15.80
N LEU A 4 -7.27 -8.16 -15.84
CA LEU A 4 -6.26 -7.19 -15.44
C LEU A 4 -6.27 -6.00 -16.41
N GLY A 5 -6.38 -4.78 -15.86
CA GLY A 5 -6.25 -3.54 -16.62
C GLY A 5 -4.83 -3.34 -17.17
N ARG A 6 -4.69 -2.38 -18.10
CA ARG A 6 -3.38 -2.02 -18.66
C ARG A 6 -2.41 -1.65 -17.53
N ASN A 7 -1.17 -2.17 -17.62
CA ASN A 7 -0.08 -1.98 -16.65
C ASN A 7 -0.27 -2.67 -15.27
N LEU A 8 -1.28 -3.53 -15.09
CA LEU A 8 -1.37 -4.39 -13.91
C LEU A 8 -0.67 -5.71 -14.13
N GLN A 9 0.09 -6.15 -13.12
CA GLN A 9 0.74 -7.46 -13.09
C GLN A 9 0.23 -8.25 -11.89
N LEU A 10 -0.03 -9.55 -12.09
CA LEU A 10 -0.42 -10.46 -11.02
C LEU A 10 0.76 -11.36 -10.66
N LEU A 11 1.25 -11.20 -9.43
CA LEU A 11 2.27 -12.07 -8.85
C LEU A 11 1.59 -13.15 -8.00
N ARG A 12 1.93 -14.42 -8.28
CA ARG A 12 1.45 -15.58 -7.53
C ARG A 12 2.65 -16.32 -6.94
N PRO A 13 3.20 -15.85 -5.80
CA PRO A 13 4.28 -16.55 -5.13
C PRO A 13 3.79 -17.93 -4.69
N GLU A 14 4.67 -18.93 -4.79
CA GLU A 14 4.43 -20.24 -4.21
C GLU A 14 4.48 -20.11 -2.68
N PRO A 15 3.37 -20.36 -1.94
CA PRO A 15 3.30 -20.02 -0.51
C PRO A 15 4.27 -20.80 0.38
N ALA A 16 4.73 -21.96 -0.08
CA ALA A 16 5.73 -22.77 0.63
C ALA A 16 7.15 -22.20 0.51
N ALA A 17 7.43 -21.43 -0.56
CA ALA A 17 8.75 -20.93 -0.88
C ALA A 17 8.91 -19.42 -0.61
N LEU A 18 7.82 -18.65 -0.78
CA LEU A 18 7.84 -17.20 -0.69
C LEU A 18 6.58 -16.66 0.01
N ASP A 19 6.78 -15.99 1.14
CA ASP A 19 5.68 -15.33 1.85
C ASP A 19 5.14 -14.13 1.03
N PRO A 20 3.81 -14.04 0.79
CA PRO A 20 3.23 -12.97 -0.03
C PRO A 20 3.40 -11.56 0.59
N TRP A 21 3.33 -11.44 1.92
CA TRP A 21 3.47 -10.15 2.60
C TRP A 21 4.93 -9.71 2.69
N PHE A 22 5.86 -10.65 2.79
CA PHE A 22 7.28 -10.40 2.61
C PHE A 22 7.56 -9.82 1.22
N LEU A 23 7.09 -10.48 0.15
CA LEU A 23 7.21 -9.98 -1.22
C LEU A 23 6.57 -8.59 -1.39
N ALA A 24 5.34 -8.41 -0.88
CA ALA A 24 4.62 -7.14 -0.96
C ALA A 24 5.37 -6.00 -0.23
N GLY A 25 5.94 -6.28 0.95
CA GLY A 25 6.73 -5.31 1.69
C GLY A 25 7.96 -4.82 0.92
N PHE A 26 8.71 -5.76 0.32
CA PHE A 26 9.86 -5.42 -0.51
C PHE A 26 9.48 -4.70 -1.81
N LEU A 27 8.31 -4.98 -2.40
CA LEU A 27 7.78 -4.22 -3.55
C LEU A 27 7.40 -2.77 -3.18
N ARG A 28 6.87 -2.56 -1.97
CA ARG A 28 6.48 -1.23 -1.46
C ARG A 28 7.67 -0.38 -1.04
N GLY A 29 8.78 -0.99 -0.63
CA GLY A 29 9.99 -0.27 -0.21
C GLY A 29 10.54 0.66 -1.29
N THR A 30 10.88 1.90 -0.93
CA THR A 30 11.26 2.97 -1.89
C THR A 30 12.53 2.68 -2.70
N ALA A 31 13.42 1.82 -2.21
CA ALA A 31 14.60 1.36 -2.95
C ALA A 31 14.21 0.44 -4.12
N ASN A 32 13.37 -0.56 -3.85
CA ASN A 32 12.86 -1.46 -4.88
C ASN A 32 11.85 -0.78 -5.81
N ASN A 33 11.04 0.15 -5.29
CA ASN A 33 10.15 0.95 -6.13
C ASN A 33 10.96 1.78 -7.14
N ARG A 34 12.03 2.47 -6.70
CA ARG A 34 12.94 3.25 -7.58
C ARG A 34 13.76 2.38 -8.55
N GLN A 35 14.11 1.15 -8.17
CA GLN A 35 14.93 0.27 -9.01
C GLN A 35 14.13 -0.58 -10.00
N ALA A 36 12.88 -0.89 -9.66
CA ALA A 36 11.91 -1.57 -10.53
C ALA A 36 11.11 -0.60 -11.41
N SER A 37 11.15 0.71 -11.14
CA SER A 37 10.62 1.76 -12.01
C SER A 37 11.70 2.24 -12.98
N SER A 38 11.57 1.84 -14.25
CA SER A 38 12.34 2.51 -15.30
C SER A 38 11.74 3.91 -15.52
N PHE A 39 12.46 4.95 -15.11
CA PHE A 39 12.09 6.37 -15.33
C PHE A 39 12.07 6.80 -16.82
N ALA A 40 12.12 5.86 -17.77
CA ALA A 40 12.26 6.15 -19.19
C ALA A 40 10.92 6.37 -19.94
N SER A 41 9.75 6.18 -19.30
CA SER A 41 8.47 6.51 -19.95
C SER A 41 7.34 6.70 -18.94
N THR A 42 6.32 7.46 -19.32
CA THR A 42 5.08 7.81 -18.58
C THR A 42 4.24 6.60 -18.12
N ALA A 43 4.72 5.38 -18.32
CA ALA A 43 4.12 4.14 -17.86
C ALA A 43 5.16 3.38 -17.04
N THR A 44 5.08 3.50 -15.72
CA THR A 44 5.93 2.78 -14.76
C THR A 44 5.64 1.28 -14.84
N ARG A 45 6.26 0.59 -15.80
CA ARG A 45 6.25 -0.87 -15.85
C ARG A 45 7.15 -1.37 -14.74
N LEU A 46 6.55 -2.00 -13.73
CA LEU A 46 7.28 -2.73 -12.69
C LEU A 46 8.08 -3.86 -13.37
N ASP A 47 9.40 -3.74 -13.40
CA ASP A 47 10.25 -4.86 -13.80
C ASP A 47 10.53 -5.74 -12.58
N VAL A 48 9.65 -6.72 -12.37
CA VAL A 48 9.72 -7.67 -11.26
C VAL A 48 11.04 -8.46 -11.27
N ARG A 49 11.68 -8.62 -12.44
CA ARG A 49 12.98 -9.32 -12.55
C ARG A 49 14.14 -8.53 -11.95
N ARG A 50 13.97 -7.22 -11.76
CA ARG A 50 14.98 -6.33 -11.15
C ARG A 50 14.76 -6.13 -9.65
N LEU A 51 13.73 -6.75 -9.07
CA LEU A 51 13.49 -6.71 -7.64
C LEU A 51 14.59 -7.47 -6.89
N GLN A 52 15.22 -6.81 -5.92
CA GLN A 52 16.14 -7.47 -5.01
C GLN A 52 15.36 -7.96 -3.79
N LEU A 53 15.39 -9.27 -3.57
CA LEU A 53 14.75 -9.91 -2.43
C LEU A 53 15.81 -10.66 -1.60
N PRO A 54 15.88 -10.42 -0.28
CA PRO A 54 16.74 -11.21 0.59
C PRO A 54 16.36 -12.70 0.57
N ARG A 55 17.37 -13.57 0.53
CA ARG A 55 17.17 -15.03 0.61
C ARG A 55 17.10 -15.44 2.08
N LEU A 56 15.89 -15.43 2.63
CA LEU A 56 15.61 -15.82 4.01
C LEU A 56 14.87 -17.16 4.07
N PRO A 57 15.06 -17.97 5.13
CA PRO A 57 14.21 -19.14 5.40
C PRO A 57 12.72 -18.76 5.51
N PRO A 58 11.79 -19.67 5.18
CA PRO A 58 10.35 -19.36 5.21
C PRO A 58 9.83 -18.85 6.56
N ALA A 59 10.40 -19.29 7.68
CA ALA A 59 10.02 -18.81 9.01
C ALA A 59 10.33 -17.32 9.21
N ASP A 60 11.52 -16.89 8.77
CA ASP A 60 11.93 -15.48 8.86
C ASP A 60 11.14 -14.62 7.88
N GLN A 61 10.90 -15.10 6.66
CA GLN A 61 10.03 -14.42 5.71
C GLN A 61 8.64 -14.16 6.30
N ARG A 62 8.03 -15.16 6.97
CA ARG A 62 6.72 -15.00 7.64
C ARG A 62 6.76 -13.94 8.74
N ARG A 63 7.84 -13.87 9.53
CA ARG A 63 8.00 -12.85 10.58
C ARG A 63 8.07 -11.45 9.98
N HIS A 64 8.88 -11.27 8.93
CA HIS A 64 8.93 -9.99 8.20
C HIS A 64 7.59 -9.66 7.53
N GLY A 65 6.94 -10.64 6.91
CA GLY A 65 5.63 -10.50 6.29
C GLY A 65 4.56 -10.03 7.28
N ALA A 66 4.55 -10.57 8.50
CA ALA A 66 3.66 -10.11 9.56
C ALA A 66 3.86 -8.62 9.88
N HIS A 67 5.11 -8.15 10.00
CA HIS A 67 5.40 -6.74 10.21
C HIS A 67 4.95 -5.86 9.05
N PHE A 68 5.21 -6.26 7.80
CA PHE A 68 4.75 -5.53 6.62
C PHE A 68 3.22 -5.48 6.52
N ARG A 69 2.55 -6.56 6.90
CA ARG A 69 1.09 -6.59 6.99
C ARG A 69 0.57 -5.58 8.03
N SER A 70 1.12 -5.57 9.24
CA SER A 70 0.71 -4.61 10.26
C SER A 70 0.94 -3.16 9.83
N LEU A 71 2.03 -2.87 9.11
CA LEU A 71 2.26 -1.55 8.55
C LEU A 71 1.20 -1.18 7.50
N ALA A 72 0.84 -2.11 6.61
CA ALA A 72 -0.19 -1.86 5.62
C ALA A 72 -1.57 -1.62 6.24
N GLU A 73 -1.93 -2.37 7.29
CA GLU A 73 -3.16 -2.17 8.06
C GLU A 73 -3.16 -0.80 8.75
N PHE A 74 -2.03 -0.39 9.32
CA PHE A 74 -1.88 0.94 9.93
C PHE A 74 -2.01 2.07 8.92
N GLU A 75 -1.40 1.95 7.74
CA GLU A 75 -1.56 2.92 6.64
C GLU A 75 -3.02 3.08 6.21
N GLU A 76 -3.77 1.98 6.11
CA GLU A 76 -5.21 2.04 5.77
C GLU A 76 -6.02 2.74 6.87
N ALA A 77 -5.71 2.48 8.14
CA ALA A 77 -6.33 3.16 9.26
C ALA A 77 -6.06 4.68 9.23
N LEU A 78 -4.83 5.09 8.92
CA LEU A 78 -4.48 6.51 8.76
C LEU A 78 -5.23 7.16 7.60
N ARG A 79 -5.32 6.50 6.44
CA ARG A 79 -6.08 7.00 5.28
C ARG A 79 -7.56 7.18 5.63
N LEU A 80 -8.14 6.23 6.37
CA LEU A 80 -9.52 6.34 6.83
C LEU A 80 -9.70 7.50 7.81
N ALA A 81 -8.82 7.62 8.80
CA ALA A 81 -8.87 8.70 9.78
C ALA A 81 -8.77 10.08 9.11
N ALA A 82 -7.87 10.24 8.13
CA ALA A 82 -7.74 11.48 7.37
C ALA A 82 -9.05 11.84 6.64
N ARG A 83 -9.64 10.89 5.89
CA ARG A 83 -10.91 11.11 5.19
C ARG A 83 -12.06 11.49 6.14
N LEU A 84 -12.16 10.80 7.27
CA LEU A 84 -13.19 11.10 8.27
C LEU A 84 -12.95 12.47 8.92
N GLY A 85 -11.70 12.83 9.17
CA GLY A 85 -11.33 14.15 9.68
C GLY A 85 -11.70 15.27 8.72
N GLU A 86 -11.42 15.11 7.42
CA GLU A 86 -11.82 16.07 6.38
C GLU A 86 -13.35 16.23 6.32
N GLN A 87 -14.10 15.12 6.37
CA GLN A 87 -15.56 15.14 6.41
C GLN A 87 -16.11 15.82 7.65
N LEU A 88 -15.51 15.58 8.82
CA LEU A 88 -15.90 16.23 10.07
C LEU A 88 -15.69 17.75 10.00
N VAL A 89 -14.50 18.18 9.55
CA VAL A 89 -14.19 19.62 9.42
C VAL A 89 -15.16 20.29 8.47
N GLN A 90 -15.45 19.68 7.31
CA GLN A 90 -16.41 20.24 6.37
C GLN A 90 -17.82 20.31 6.98
N GLY A 91 -18.27 19.25 7.65
CA GLY A 91 -19.57 19.23 8.31
C GLY A 91 -19.70 20.29 9.42
N LEU A 92 -18.62 20.61 10.13
CA LEU A 92 -18.62 21.70 11.12
C LEU A 92 -18.70 23.07 10.46
N TYR A 93 -18.01 23.31 9.35
CA TYR A 93 -18.17 24.56 8.59
C TYR A 93 -19.60 24.74 8.09
N ASP A 94 -20.17 23.69 7.51
CA ASP A 94 -21.53 23.72 6.99
C ASP A 94 -22.53 24.00 8.13
N GLY A 95 -22.37 23.30 9.27
CA GLY A 95 -23.25 23.47 10.42
C GLY A 95 -23.16 24.83 11.12
N LEU A 96 -21.96 25.42 11.17
CA LEU A 96 -21.78 26.79 11.67
C LEU A 96 -22.36 27.83 10.71
N ALA A 97 -22.28 27.59 9.40
CA ALA A 97 -22.79 28.52 8.39
C ALA A 97 -24.31 28.49 8.26
N ASP A 98 -24.93 27.31 8.41
CA ASP A 98 -26.39 27.14 8.33
C ASP A 98 -27.10 27.30 9.69
N GLY A 99 -26.33 27.40 10.78
CA GLY A 99 -26.83 27.60 12.15
C GLY A 99 -27.33 26.33 12.82
N SER A 100 -27.08 25.14 12.26
CA SER A 100 -27.41 23.86 12.89
C SER A 100 -26.42 23.46 13.99
N VAL A 101 -25.24 24.08 14.03
CA VAL A 101 -24.25 23.95 15.11
C VAL A 101 -24.04 25.31 15.76
N GLU A 102 -24.21 25.39 17.08
CA GLU A 102 -23.91 26.62 17.84
C GLU A 102 -22.41 26.73 18.17
N PRO A 103 -21.82 27.93 18.09
CA PRO A 103 -20.47 28.18 18.59
C PRO A 103 -20.45 28.00 20.12
N ALA A 104 -19.36 27.41 20.64
CA ALA A 104 -19.14 27.30 22.08
C ALA A 104 -18.75 28.63 22.73
#